data_AF-A0A1C5W854-F1
#
_entry.id   AF-A0A1C5W854-F1
#
_cell.length_a   1.000
_cell.length_b   1.000
_cell.length_c   1.000
_cell.angle_alpha   90.00
_cell.angle_beta   90.00
_cell.angle_gamma   90.00
#
_symmetry.space_group_name_H-M   'P 1'
#
loop_
_entity.id
_entity.type
_entity.pdbx_description
1 polymer ?
#
loop_
_entity_poly.entity_id
_entity_poly.type
_entity_poly.pdbx_seq_one_letter_code
_entity_poly.pdbx_strand_id
1 'polypeptide(L)'
;MSLRNKMNRLVDKVTDIMPAWFTECPIGEIEVDTYWGCKYFLRFTNTNKIICACKSQADMIEALQDIIEVGGVWDGSYFFGKPTDPYFYTN
;
A
#
# COMPACT_ATOMS: atom_id res chain seq x y z
N MET A 1 15.08 16.69 -4.38
CA MET A 1 13.67 16.36 -4.71
C MET A 1 12.93 16.17 -3.40
N SER A 2 11.76 16.77 -3.18
CA SER A 2 11.04 16.61 -1.90
C SER A 2 10.54 15.17 -1.73
N LEU A 3 10.47 14.70 -0.47
CA LEU A 3 9.96 13.36 -0.15
C LEU A 3 8.53 13.18 -0.70
N ARG A 4 7.68 14.19 -0.57
CA ARG A 4 6.33 14.20 -1.16
C ARG A 4 6.32 13.95 -2.66
N ASN A 5 7.18 14.62 -3.43
CA ASN A 5 7.22 14.41 -4.88
C ASN A 5 7.73 13.01 -5.24
N LYS A 6 8.64 12.43 -4.45
CA LYS A 6 9.07 11.04 -4.63
C LYS A 6 7.93 10.07 -4.31
N MET A 7 7.25 10.26 -3.19
CA MET A 7 6.12 9.44 -2.75
C MET A 7 4.99 9.45 -3.78
N ASN A 8 4.55 10.62 -4.25
CA ASN A 8 3.46 10.71 -5.23
C ASN A 8 3.79 9.95 -6.53
N ARG A 9 5.02 10.07 -7.04
CA ARG A 9 5.45 9.30 -8.22
C ARG A 9 5.44 7.80 -8.01
N LEU A 10 5.70 7.33 -6.79
CA LEU A 10 5.65 5.91 -6.45
C LEU A 10 4.21 5.44 -6.26
N VAL A 11 3.35 6.27 -5.68
CA VAL A 11 1.90 6.04 -5.61
C VAL A 11 1.34 5.83 -7.01
N ASP A 12 1.62 6.73 -7.95
CA ASP A 12 1.14 6.64 -9.34
C ASP A 12 1.52 5.28 -9.96
N LYS A 13 2.79 4.87 -9.77
CA LYS A 13 3.28 3.56 -10.25
C LYS A 13 2.56 2.38 -9.59
N VAL A 14 2.30 2.44 -8.29
CA VAL A 14 1.58 1.38 -7.60
C VAL A 14 0.12 1.31 -8.08
N THR A 15 -0.53 2.45 -8.32
CA THR A 15 -1.90 2.50 -8.85
C THR A 15 -2.02 1.99 -10.29
N ASP A 16 -0.93 2.04 -11.08
CA ASP A 16 -0.86 1.42 -12.40
C ASP A 16 -0.74 -0.11 -12.33
N ILE A 17 -0.15 -0.65 -11.25
CA ILE A 17 0.10 -2.09 -11.07
C ILE A 17 -1.11 -2.78 -10.41
N MET A 18 -1.79 -2.10 -9.49
CA MET A 18 -2.92 -2.65 -8.75
C MET A 18 -3.98 -1.59 -8.45
N PRO A 19 -5.27 -1.98 -8.29
CA PRO A 19 -6.36 -1.06 -8.02
C PRO A 19 -6.26 -0.52 -6.58
N ALA A 20 -5.38 0.46 -6.38
CA ALA A 20 -5.08 1.09 -5.11
C ALA A 20 -5.35 2.60 -5.14
N TRP A 21 -5.53 3.18 -3.96
CA TRP A 21 -5.71 4.61 -3.73
C TRP A 21 -4.87 5.02 -2.53
N PHE A 22 -4.19 6.17 -2.63
CA PHE A 22 -3.42 6.75 -1.54
C PHE A 22 -4.20 7.85 -0.82
N THR A 23 -4.15 7.87 0.52
CA THR A 23 -4.77 8.94 1.32
C THR A 23 -3.95 9.27 2.57
N GLU A 24 -4.01 10.52 3.01
CA GLU A 24 -3.37 11.00 4.25
C GLU A 24 -4.33 11.06 5.45
N CYS A 25 -5.59 10.75 5.21
CA CYS A 25 -6.62 10.62 6.21
C CYS A 25 -7.37 9.35 5.85
N PRO A 26 -7.52 8.38 6.76
CA PRO A 26 -8.38 7.26 6.44
C PRO A 26 -9.80 7.81 6.31
N ILE A 27 -10.33 7.81 5.09
CA ILE A 27 -11.64 8.39 4.79
C ILE A 27 -12.69 7.60 5.59
N GLY A 28 -13.33 8.25 6.58
CA GLY A 28 -14.65 7.93 7.12
C GLY A 28 -14.91 6.57 7.81
N GLU A 29 -14.01 5.59 7.73
CA GLU A 29 -14.33 4.19 8.07
C GLU A 29 -13.34 3.50 9.03
N ILE A 30 -12.28 4.19 9.45
CA ILE A 30 -11.25 3.60 10.29
C ILE A 30 -11.24 4.32 11.62
N GLU A 31 -11.54 3.58 12.68
CA GLU A 31 -11.25 4.03 14.04
C GLU A 31 -9.75 4.36 14.10
N VAL A 32 -9.45 5.63 14.32
CA VAL A 32 -8.07 6.16 14.33
C VAL A 32 -7.17 5.38 15.33
N ASP A 33 -7.80 4.75 16.33
CA ASP A 33 -7.15 3.90 17.32
C ASP A 33 -6.63 2.57 16.75
N THR A 34 -7.19 2.04 15.66
CA THR A 34 -6.74 0.76 15.07
C THR A 34 -5.35 0.84 14.45
N TYR A 35 -4.93 2.02 13.96
CA TYR A 35 -3.67 2.20 13.23
C TYR A 35 -2.65 3.09 13.97
N TRP A 36 -2.81 3.26 15.28
CA TRP A 36 -1.82 3.82 16.21
C TRP A 36 -1.08 5.09 15.72
N GLY A 37 -1.83 6.04 15.15
CA GLY A 37 -1.29 7.33 14.70
C GLY A 37 -0.60 7.31 13.33
N CYS A 38 -0.89 6.32 12.48
CA CYS A 38 -0.50 6.38 11.07
C CYS A 38 -1.18 7.57 10.36
N LYS A 39 -0.46 8.18 9.42
CA LYS A 39 -0.90 9.34 8.63
C LYS A 39 -1.02 9.01 7.16
N TYR A 40 -0.22 8.08 6.63
CA TYR A 40 -0.16 7.79 5.21
C TYR A 40 -0.72 6.39 4.97
N PHE A 41 -1.68 6.28 4.05
CA PHE A 41 -2.41 5.04 3.82
C PHE A 41 -2.48 4.72 2.34
N LEU A 42 -2.35 3.43 2.04
CA LEU A 42 -2.65 2.87 0.74
C LEU A 42 -3.79 1.86 0.92
N ARG A 43 -4.85 1.97 0.12
CA ARG A 43 -6.04 1.12 0.19
C ARG A 43 -6.39 0.51 -1.14
N PHE A 44 -6.99 -0.66 -1.15
CA PHE A 44 -7.62 -1.19 -2.36
C PHE A 44 -8.88 -0.38 -2.71
N THR A 45 -9.06 -0.02 -3.98
CA THR A 45 -10.22 0.75 -4.44
C THR A 45 -11.51 -0.09 -4.47
N ASN A 46 -11.39 -1.41 -4.62
CA ASN A 46 -12.54 -2.32 -4.74
C ASN A 46 -13.09 -2.81 -3.40
N THR A 47 -12.23 -3.04 -2.41
CA THR A 47 -12.60 -3.64 -1.11
C THR A 47 -12.49 -2.67 0.06
N ASN A 48 -11.93 -1.48 -0.17
CA ASN A 48 -11.59 -0.49 0.85
C ASN A 48 -10.63 -0.98 1.95
N LYS A 49 -10.05 -2.18 1.79
CA LYS A 49 -9.05 -2.72 2.71
C LYS A 49 -7.75 -1.92 2.64
N ILE A 50 -7.15 -1.70 3.79
CA ILE A 50 -5.83 -1.05 3.90
C ILE A 50 -4.75 -2.04 3.49
N ILE A 51 -3.93 -1.62 2.52
CA ILE A 51 -2.75 -2.32 2.03
C ILE A 51 -1.54 -1.98 2.90
N CYS A 52 -1.39 -0.69 3.24
CA CYS A 52 -0.26 -0.18 3.99
C CYS A 52 -0.67 1.06 4.79
N ALA A 53 -0.15 1.18 6.00
CA ALA A 53 -0.31 2.35 6.87
C ALA A 53 1.04 2.75 7.48
N CYS A 54 1.43 4.02 7.31
CA CYS A 54 2.73 4.54 7.73
C CYS A 54 2.59 5.86 8.50
N LYS A 55 3.55 6.12 9.40
CA LYS A 55 3.60 7.36 10.20
C LYS A 55 4.31 8.49 9.47
N SER A 56 5.29 8.17 8.63
CA SER A 56 6.08 9.14 7.89
C SER A 56 6.04 8.93 6.36
N GLN A 57 6.43 9.96 5.59
CA GLN A 57 6.58 9.83 4.14
C GLN A 57 7.75 8.92 3.76
N ALA A 58 8.78 8.84 4.61
CA ALA A 58 9.94 7.98 4.36
C ALA A 58 9.53 6.50 4.41
N ASP A 59 8.82 6.10 5.48
CA ASP A 59 8.35 4.72 5.63
C ASP A 59 7.39 4.33 4.49
N MET A 60 6.50 5.25 4.08
CA MET A 60 5.61 5.00 2.95
C MET A 60 6.36 4.87 1.63
N ILE A 61 7.44 5.64 1.42
CA ILE A 61 8.28 5.50 0.23
C ILE A 61 8.95 4.12 0.19
N GLU A 62 9.49 3.65 1.32
CA GLU A 62 10.07 2.31 1.42
C GLU A 62 9.03 1.24 1.11
N ALA A 63 7.84 1.31 1.74
CA ALA A 63 6.75 0.38 1.47
C ALA A 63 6.30 0.37 0.00
N LEU A 64 6.19 1.54 -0.65
CA LEU A 64 5.82 1.62 -2.07
C LEU A 64 6.91 1.05 -2.97
N GLN A 65 8.20 1.24 -2.63
CA GLN A 65 9.30 0.64 -3.37
C GLN A 65 9.28 -0.89 -3.25
N ASP A 66 9.06 -1.42 -2.04
CA ASP A 66 8.93 -2.86 -1.80
C ASP A 66 7.75 -3.45 -2.58
N ILE A 67 6.61 -2.75 -2.62
CA ILE A 67 5.43 -3.17 -3.41
C ILE A 67 5.78 -3.26 -4.91
N ILE A 68 6.53 -2.28 -5.44
CA ILE A 68 6.91 -2.25 -6.86
C ILE A 68 7.95 -3.34 -7.17
N GLU A 69 8.91 -3.56 -6.29
CA GLU A 69 10.04 -4.47 -6.53
C GLU A 69 9.68 -5.95 -6.29
N VAL A 70 8.88 -6.23 -5.27
CA VAL A 70 8.64 -7.59 -4.78
C VAL A 70 7.21 -8.05 -5.05
N GLY A 71 6.26 -7.12 -5.18
CA GLY A 71 4.83 -7.43 -5.02
C GLY A 71 4.47 -7.45 -3.54
N GLY A 72 3.37 -6.76 -3.18
CA GLY A 72 3.14 -6.21 -1.83
C GLY A 72 3.24 -7.19 -0.66
N VAL A 73 3.96 -6.73 0.38
CA VAL A 73 4.27 -7.49 1.58
C VAL A 73 4.16 -6.63 2.85
N TRP A 74 3.06 -6.72 3.63
CA TRP A 74 3.11 -6.64 5.11
C TRP A 74 1.78 -6.93 5.85
N ASP A 75 1.89 -7.52 7.05
CA ASP A 75 0.85 -7.79 8.06
C ASP A 75 -0.31 -8.73 7.67
N GLY A 76 0.03 -9.93 7.20
CA GLY A 76 -0.88 -11.08 7.26
C GLY A 76 -1.94 -11.22 6.18
N SER A 77 -1.95 -10.37 5.14
CA SER A 77 -2.76 -10.61 3.93
C SER A 77 -2.07 -10.06 2.68
N TYR A 78 -1.47 -10.96 1.87
CA TYR A 78 -0.75 -10.61 0.64
C TYR A 78 -1.37 -11.37 -0.51
N PHE A 79 -1.54 -10.72 -1.67
CA PHE A 79 -1.51 -11.41 -2.96
C PHE A 79 -1.10 -10.45 -4.07
N PHE A 80 0.02 -10.72 -4.75
CA PHE A 80 0.27 -10.67 -6.20
C PHE A 80 1.67 -11.28 -6.42
N GLY A 81 1.75 -12.61 -6.57
CA GLY A 81 3.04 -13.28 -6.71
C GLY A 81 3.67 -13.18 -8.11
N LYS A 82 4.83 -13.80 -8.27
CA LYS A 82 5.44 -14.06 -9.59
C LYS A 82 4.70 -15.21 -10.28
N PRO A 83 4.61 -15.27 -11.63
CA PRO A 83 3.93 -16.36 -12.35
C PRO A 83 4.44 -17.78 -12.01
N THR A 84 5.58 -17.88 -11.32
CA THR A 84 6.26 -19.12 -10.96
C THR A 84 6.06 -19.54 -9.49
N ASP A 85 5.30 -18.78 -8.68
CA ASP A 85 5.12 -19.13 -7.27
C ASP A 85 4.05 -20.21 -7.06
N PRO A 86 4.32 -21.26 -6.26
CA PRO A 86 3.45 -22.42 -6.07
C PRO A 86 2.14 -22.12 -5.30
N TYR A 87 1.99 -20.91 -4.77
CA TYR A 87 0.81 -20.47 -4.01
C TYR A 87 -0.28 -19.81 -4.89
N PHE A 88 -0.14 -19.85 -6.22
CA PHE A 88 -1.12 -19.33 -7.19
C PHE A 88 -2.27 -20.28 -7.55
N TYR A 89 -2.42 -21.41 -6.85
CA TYR A 89 -3.57 -22.28 -7.08
C TYR A 89 -4.65 -22.02 -6.04
N THR A 90 -5.67 -21.25 -6.42
CA THR A 90 -7.07 -21.50 -6.00
C THR A 90 -8.06 -20.93 -7.02
N ASN A 91 -8.09 -21.60 -8.19
CA ASN A 91 -9.24 -22.12 -8.97
C ASN A 91 -8.94 -22.10 -10.46
#